data_AF-A0A258BLD3-F1
#
_entry.id   AF-A0A258BLD3-F1
#
_cell.length_a   1.000
_cell.length_b   1.000
_cell.length_c   1.000
_cell.angle_alpha   90.00
_cell.angle_beta   90.00
_cell.angle_gamma   90.00
#
_symmetry.space_group_name_H-M   'P 1'
#
loop_
_entity.id
_entity.type
_entity.pdbx_description
1 polymer ?
#
loop_
_entity_poly.entity_id
_entity_poly.type
_entity_poly.pdbx_seq_one_letter_code
_entity_poly.pdbx_strand_id
1 'polypeptide(L)'
;MAIDFTIPEDAKEVRERVRRWVQEECIPAEKEMAGGKAYKDVLAALRKKARAQGLWLPFIPKEHGGMGLGPLANALVQMELGQSHLGALSMNSQGPDDATMLT
;
A
#
# COMPACT_ATOMS: atom_id res chain seq x y z
N MET A 1 17.33 25.70 -17.58
CA MET A 1 16.46 25.27 -16.47
C MET A 1 16.95 23.90 -16.03
N ALA A 2 17.32 23.73 -14.76
CA ALA A 2 17.75 22.42 -14.26
C ALA A 2 16.53 21.56 -13.94
N ILE A 3 16.64 20.25 -14.12
CA ILE A 3 15.60 19.30 -13.69
C ILE A 3 15.72 19.14 -12.17
N ASP A 4 14.61 19.29 -11.45
CA ASP A 4 14.53 19.11 -10.00
C ASP A 4 14.04 17.70 -9.68
N PHE A 5 14.82 16.96 -8.88
CA PHE A 5 14.53 15.60 -8.44
C PHE A 5 14.17 15.53 -6.95
N THR A 6 13.97 16.69 -6.31
CA THR A 6 13.60 16.76 -4.90
C THR A 6 12.22 16.15 -4.70
N ILE A 7 12.13 15.15 -3.82
CA ILE A 7 10.86 14.53 -3.48
C ILE A 7 10.08 15.51 -2.57
N PRO A 8 8.82 15.84 -2.90
CA PRO A 8 7.95 16.64 -2.04
C PRO A 8 7.77 16.02 -0.64
N GLU A 9 7.63 16.85 0.39
CA GLU A 9 7.61 16.38 1.78
C GLU A 9 6.38 15.51 2.09
N ASP A 10 5.21 15.86 1.56
CA ASP A 10 3.99 15.07 1.65
C ASP A 10 4.16 13.66 1.07
N ALA A 11 4.89 13.54 -0.06
CA ALA A 11 5.20 12.25 -0.66
C ALA A 11 6.18 11.42 0.20
N LYS A 12 7.14 12.06 0.89
CA LYS A 12 8.03 11.36 1.84
C LYS A 12 7.24 10.88 3.06
N GLU A 13 6.36 11.69 3.62
CA GLU A 13 5.54 11.31 4.76
C GLU A 13 4.65 10.10 4.44
N VAL A 14 3.99 10.11 3.28
CA VAL A 14 3.18 8.97 2.82
C VAL A 14 4.04 7.72 2.64
N ARG A 15 5.21 7.85 2.01
CA ARG A 15 6.16 6.75 1.84
C ARG A 15 6.57 6.14 3.18
N GLU A 16 6.94 6.96 4.16
CA GLU A 16 7.36 6.47 5.48
C GLU A 16 6.21 5.81 6.26
N ARG A 17 4.97 6.30 6.10
CA ARG A 17 3.79 5.63 6.66
C ARG A 17 3.60 4.24 6.07
N VAL A 18 3.72 4.10 4.74
CA VAL A 18 3.59 2.80 4.06
C VAL A 18 4.76 1.88 4.39
N ARG A 19 5.99 2.41 4.50
CA ARG A 19 7.15 1.63 4.95
C ARG A 19 6.88 0.99 6.31
N ARG A 20 6.40 1.76 7.29
CA ARG A 20 6.05 1.22 8.61
C ARG A 20 4.98 0.16 8.52
N TRP A 21 3.91 0.40 7.76
CA TRP A 21 2.88 -0.60 7.49
C TRP A 21 3.46 -1.92 6.97
N VAL A 22 4.35 -1.87 5.98
CA VAL A 22 4.95 -3.09 5.42
C VAL A 22 5.83 -3.81 6.44
N GLN A 23 6.69 -3.08 7.15
CA GLN A 23 7.64 -3.66 8.10
C GLN A 23 6.98 -4.21 9.36
N GLU A 24 5.95 -3.52 9.86
CA GLU A 24 5.31 -3.83 11.14
C GLU A 24 4.10 -4.76 10.98
N GLU A 25 3.47 -4.82 9.80
CA GLU A 25 2.22 -5.55 9.61
C GLU A 25 2.33 -6.61 8.52
N CYS A 26 2.77 -6.24 7.30
CA CYS A 26 2.78 -7.17 6.18
C CYS A 26 3.84 -8.27 6.33
N ILE A 27 5.08 -7.90 6.68
CA ILE A 27 6.18 -8.87 6.85
C ILE A 27 5.90 -9.84 8.02
N PRO A 28 5.43 -9.39 9.20
CA PRO A 28 5.01 -10.32 10.25
C PRO A 28 3.85 -11.23 9.84
N ALA A 29 2.86 -10.71 9.10
CA ALA A 29 1.75 -11.50 8.59
C ALA A 29 2.18 -12.61 7.62
N GLU A 30 3.22 -12.39 6.79
CA GLU A 30 3.83 -13.44 5.98
C GLU A 30 4.39 -14.58 6.83
N LYS A 31 5.03 -14.26 7.96
CA LYS A 31 5.53 -15.28 8.89
C LYS A 31 4.40 -16.06 9.54
N GLU A 32 3.28 -15.42 9.86
CA GLU A 32 2.11 -16.13 10.39
C GLU A 32 1.52 -17.10 9.37
N MET A 33 1.49 -16.73 8.08
CA MET A 33 1.07 -17.63 7.01
C MET A 33 2.04 -18.81 6.86
N ALA A 34 3.34 -18.56 6.89
CA ALA A 34 4.35 -19.62 6.86
C ALA A 34 4.22 -20.56 8.09
N GLY A 35 3.73 -20.05 9.22
CA GLY A 35 3.38 -20.80 10.41
C GLY A 35 2.06 -21.58 10.33
N GLY A 36 1.35 -21.55 9.20
CA GLY A 36 0.15 -22.35 8.93
C GLY A 36 -1.17 -21.61 9.06
N LYS A 37 -1.18 -20.28 9.33
CA LYS A 37 -2.44 -19.52 9.22
C LYS A 37 -2.93 -19.48 7.77
N ALA A 38 -4.24 -19.57 7.60
CA ALA A 38 -4.84 -19.49 6.28
C ALA A 38 -4.65 -18.10 5.66
N TYR A 39 -4.14 -18.07 4.41
CA TYR A 39 -3.91 -16.85 3.65
C TYR A 39 -5.12 -15.90 3.63
N LYS A 40 -6.33 -16.44 3.45
CA LYS A 40 -7.56 -15.64 3.36
C LYS A 40 -7.83 -14.86 4.65
N ASP A 41 -7.59 -15.45 5.81
CA ASP A 41 -7.86 -14.82 7.10
C ASP A 41 -6.83 -13.73 7.40
N VAL A 42 -5.55 -14.03 7.10
CA VAL A 42 -4.44 -13.08 7.25
C VAL A 42 -4.66 -11.85 6.35
N LEU A 43 -4.94 -12.08 5.07
CA LEU A 43 -5.18 -10.99 4.12
C LEU A 43 -6.43 -10.18 4.49
N ALA A 44 -7.53 -10.83 4.89
CA ALA A 44 -8.74 -10.12 5.30
C ALA A 44 -8.50 -9.22 6.52
N ALA A 45 -7.73 -9.70 7.51
CA ALA A 45 -7.35 -8.92 8.68
C ALA A 45 -6.46 -7.73 8.31
N LEU A 46 -5.45 -7.94 7.45
CA LEU A 46 -4.59 -6.86 6.94
C LEU A 46 -5.40 -5.80 6.20
N ARG A 47 -6.28 -6.21 5.27
CA ARG A 47 -7.11 -5.27 4.50
C ARG A 47 -8.03 -4.44 5.40
N LYS A 48 -8.62 -5.05 6.43
CA LYS A 48 -9.43 -4.33 7.43
C LYS A 48 -8.60 -3.28 8.17
N LYS A 49 -7.37 -3.63 8.58
CA LYS A 49 -6.48 -2.73 9.31
C LYS A 49 -5.93 -1.61 8.41
N ALA A 50 -5.56 -1.90 7.16
CA ALA A 50 -5.15 -0.91 6.16
C ALA A 50 -6.25 0.14 5.92
N ARG A 51 -7.51 -0.30 5.77
CA ARG A 51 -8.67 0.61 5.67
C ARG A 51 -8.83 1.50 6.90
N ALA A 52 -8.71 0.93 8.11
CA ALA A 52 -8.82 1.69 9.35
C ALA A 52 -7.71 2.76 9.51
N GLN A 53 -6.54 2.55 8.90
CA GLN A 53 -5.42 3.50 8.91
C GLN A 53 -5.42 4.47 7.72
N GLY A 54 -6.43 4.40 6.84
CA GLY A 54 -6.51 5.24 5.64
C GLY A 54 -5.44 4.95 4.59
N LEU A 55 -4.95 3.71 4.55
CA LEU A 55 -3.95 3.22 3.58
C LEU A 55 -4.60 2.51 2.38
N TRP A 56 -5.93 2.50 2.30
CA TRP A 56 -6.66 1.76 1.29
C TRP A 56 -6.59 2.45 -0.07
N LEU A 57 -6.34 1.69 -1.14
CA LEU A 57 -6.37 2.14 -2.53
C LEU A 57 -5.54 3.42 -2.78
N PRO A 58 -4.19 3.34 -2.76
CA PRO A 58 -3.29 4.47 -2.91
C PRO A 58 -3.60 5.40 -4.09
N PHE A 59 -3.87 4.81 -5.25
CA PHE A 59 -4.03 5.56 -6.50
C PHE A 59 -5.49 5.98 -6.79
N ILE A 60 -6.47 5.44 -6.05
CA ILE A 60 -7.89 5.73 -6.31
C ILE A 60 -8.27 7.08 -5.70
N PRO A 61 -9.07 7.91 -6.41
CA PRO A 61 -9.56 9.17 -5.88
C PRO A 61 -10.25 9.04 -4.50
N LYS A 62 -10.13 10.10 -3.69
CA LYS A 62 -10.72 10.15 -2.34
C LYS A 62 -12.24 10.01 -2.34
N GLU A 63 -12.92 10.47 -3.39
CA GLU A 63 -14.37 10.34 -3.55
C GLU A 63 -14.85 8.88 -3.63
N HIS A 64 -13.96 7.96 -4.01
CA HIS A 64 -14.20 6.52 -4.02
C HIS A 64 -13.56 5.80 -2.82
N GLY A 65 -13.08 6.55 -1.82
CA GLY A 65 -12.50 6.01 -0.59
C GLY A 65 -11.04 5.58 -0.68
N GLY A 66 -10.31 6.02 -1.72
CA GLY A 66 -8.87 5.84 -1.83
C GLY A 66 -8.05 7.00 -1.24
N MET A 67 -6.73 6.96 -1.41
CA MET A 67 -5.83 8.01 -0.92
C MET A 67 -5.69 9.19 -1.88
N GLY A 68 -5.98 9.00 -3.17
CA GLY A 68 -5.87 10.01 -4.22
C GLY A 68 -4.43 10.44 -4.50
N LEU A 69 -3.46 9.52 -4.40
CA LEU A 69 -2.05 9.84 -4.65
C LEU A 69 -1.79 10.09 -6.13
N GLY A 70 -1.02 11.13 -6.42
CA GLY A 70 -0.47 11.33 -7.76
C GLY A 70 0.61 10.31 -8.14
N PRO A 71 1.06 10.26 -9.40
CA PRO A 71 1.96 9.23 -9.90
C PRO A 71 3.28 9.11 -9.13
N LEU A 72 3.90 10.23 -8.75
CA LEU A 72 5.17 10.22 -7.99
C LEU A 72 4.99 9.58 -6.61
N ALA A 73 4.02 10.07 -5.83
CA ALA A 73 3.74 9.53 -4.50
C ALA A 73 3.32 8.06 -4.57
N ASN A 74 2.51 7.68 -5.56
CA ASN A 74 2.12 6.28 -5.78
C ASN A 74 3.34 5.40 -6.11
N ALA A 75 4.26 5.86 -6.97
CA ALA A 75 5.49 5.11 -7.27
C ALA A 75 6.33 4.86 -6.01
N LEU A 76 6.48 5.87 -5.15
CA LEU A 76 7.18 5.73 -3.87
C LEU A 76 6.50 4.70 -2.96
N VAL A 77 5.17 4.72 -2.88
CA VAL A 77 4.37 3.76 -2.11
C VAL A 77 4.56 2.34 -2.65
N GLN A 78 4.44 2.13 -3.97
CA GLN A 78 4.57 0.82 -4.59
C GLN A 78 5.97 0.22 -4.38
N MET A 79 7.03 1.04 -4.33
CA MET A 79 8.38 0.57 -4.00
C MET A 79 8.49 -0.03 -2.59
N GLU A 80 7.83 0.59 -1.59
CA GLU A 80 7.82 0.06 -0.22
C GLU A 80 6.92 -1.19 -0.14
N LEU A 81 5.77 -1.20 -0.81
CA LEU A 81 4.87 -2.37 -0.88
C LEU A 81 5.55 -3.59 -1.51
N GLY A 82 6.46 -3.39 -2.45
CA GLY A 82 7.24 -4.45 -3.09
C GLY A 82 8.20 -5.19 -2.15
N GLN A 83 8.44 -4.70 -0.92
CA GLN A 83 9.26 -5.39 0.08
C GLN A 83 8.54 -6.60 0.73
N SER A 84 7.26 -6.78 0.43
CA SER A 84 6.41 -7.83 1.01
C SER A 84 5.51 -8.45 -0.06
N HIS A 85 5.38 -9.78 -0.06
CA HIS A 85 4.44 -10.51 -0.91
C HIS A 85 2.98 -10.13 -0.62
N LEU A 86 2.69 -9.67 0.59
CA LEU A 86 1.36 -9.19 1.00
C LEU A 86 1.19 -7.68 0.84
N GLY A 87 2.25 -6.92 0.54
CA GLY A 87 2.22 -5.45 0.53
C GLY A 87 1.12 -4.88 -0.35
N ALA A 88 1.21 -5.08 -1.66
CA ALA A 88 0.23 -4.57 -2.61
C ALA A 88 -1.19 -5.14 -2.37
N LEU A 89 -1.29 -6.42 -2.01
CA LEU A 89 -2.56 -7.08 -1.72
C LEU A 89 -3.25 -6.50 -0.47
N SER A 90 -2.48 -6.14 0.56
CA SER A 90 -2.98 -5.60 1.83
C SER A 90 -3.72 -4.27 1.67
N MET A 91 -3.31 -3.47 0.67
CA MET A 91 -3.88 -2.15 0.35
C MET A 91 -4.75 -2.17 -0.91
N ASN A 92 -4.95 -3.35 -1.51
CA ASN A 92 -5.71 -3.56 -2.74
C ASN A 92 -5.18 -2.74 -3.93
N SER A 93 -3.85 -2.71 -4.07
CA SER A 93 -3.13 -2.03 -5.16
C SER A 93 -2.28 -2.98 -6.01
N GLN A 94 -2.49 -4.29 -5.86
CA GLN A 94 -1.92 -5.28 -6.76
C GLN A 94 -2.67 -5.21 -8.09
N GLY A 95 -2.00 -4.98 -9.21
CA GLY A 95 -2.64 -5.17 -10.52
C GLY A 95 -3.16 -6.61 -10.62
N PRO A 96 -4.43 -6.88 -11.00
CA PRO A 96 -5.42 -6.00 -11.64
C PRO A 96 -6.42 -5.29 -10.69
N ASP A 97 -6.28 -5.40 -9.37
CA ASP A 97 -7.24 -4.88 -8.37
C ASP A 97 -7.41 -3.36 -8.44
N ASP A 98 -6.33 -2.60 -8.71
CA ASP A 98 -6.36 -1.15 -8.87
C ASP A 98 -6.93 -0.73 -10.23
N ALA A 99 -6.53 -1.41 -11.30
CA ALA A 99 -6.99 -1.15 -12.67
C ALA A 99 -8.50 -1.40 -12.82
N THR A 100 -9.03 -2.45 -12.18
CA THR A 100 -10.47 -2.80 -12.22
C THR A 100 -11.34 -1.72 -11.58
N MET A 101 -10.80 -0.89 -10.69
CA MET A 101 -11.55 0.23 -10.11
C MET A 101 -11.53 1.50 -10.96
N LEU A 102 -10.68 1.56 -12.00
CA LEU A 102 -10.51 2.74 -12.86
C LEU A 102 -11.17 2.59 -14.24
N THR A 103 -11.77 1.44 -14.54
CA THR A 103 -12.42 1.08 -15.81
C THR A 103 -13.82 0.55 -15.58
#